data_AF-A0A1Q3N6B5-F1
#
_entry.id   AF-A0A1Q3N6B5-F1
#
_cell.length_a   1.000
_cell.length_b   1.000
_cell.length_c   1.000
_cell.angle_alpha   90.00
_cell.angle_beta   90.00
_cell.angle_gamma   90.00
#
_symmetry.space_group_name_H-M   'P 1'
#
loop_
_entity.id
_entity.type
_entity.pdbx_description
1 polymer ?
#
loop_
_entity_poly.entity_id
_entity_poly.type
_entity_poly.pdbx_seq_one_letter_code
_entity_poly.pdbx_strand_id
1 'polypeptide(L)' 'MSQRTFNTSPCYLTYKANDLSGQPIANKKYVMLLEDGSVIKGVTDNQGKTQRIQTEGPQKVSVYIDDPNVKGFTLDIEG' A
#
# COMPACT_ATOMS: atom_id res chain seq x y z
N MET A 1 -24.44 7.69 10.75
CA MET A 1 -23.01 7.29 10.72
C MET A 1 -22.89 6.10 9.77
N SER A 2 -22.68 6.32 8.48
CA SER A 2 -22.58 5.21 7.53
C SER A 2 -21.19 4.57 7.66
N GLN A 3 -21.10 3.45 8.38
CA GLN A 3 -19.92 2.58 8.30
C GLN A 3 -19.77 2.15 6.85
N ARG A 4 -18.67 2.54 6.19
CA ARG A 4 -18.28 1.97 4.91
C ARG A 4 -18.02 0.47 5.15
N THR A 5 -18.96 -0.36 4.75
CA THR A 5 -18.80 -1.82 4.77
C THR A 5 -17.89 -2.21 3.61
N PHE A 6 -16.64 -2.57 3.91
CA PHE A 6 -15.72 -3.21 2.95
C PHE A 6 -16.13 -4.68 2.74
N ASN A 7 -17.33 -4.93 2.23
CA ASN A 7 -17.91 -6.29 2.10
C ASN A 7 -17.70 -6.93 0.70
N THR A 8 -16.69 -6.48 -0.06
CA THR A 8 -16.46 -7.02 -1.41
C THR A 8 -15.06 -7.61 -1.53
N SER A 9 -14.98 -8.89 -1.19
CA SER A 9 -13.98 -9.80 -1.72
C SER A 9 -14.13 -9.93 -3.24
N PRO A 10 -13.05 -9.93 -4.03
CA PRO A 10 -11.66 -9.69 -3.63
C PRO A 10 -11.36 -8.19 -3.44
N CYS A 11 -10.46 -7.87 -2.50
CA CYS A 11 -9.99 -6.51 -2.28
C CYS A 11 -8.76 -6.22 -3.15
N TYR A 12 -8.77 -5.08 -3.82
CA TYR A 12 -7.65 -4.61 -4.64
C TYR A 12 -6.97 -3.43 -3.96
N LEU A 13 -5.70 -3.61 -3.62
CA LEU A 13 -4.98 -2.66 -2.78
C LEU A 13 -3.76 -2.11 -3.53
N THR A 14 -3.68 -0.79 -3.59
CA THR A 14 -2.50 -0.04 -4.02
C THR A 14 -2.18 0.96 -2.93
N TYR A 15 -0.93 1.02 -2.48
CA TYR A 15 -0.48 1.99 -1.48
C TYR A 15 0.41 3.04 -2.11
N LYS A 16 0.25 4.29 -1.70
CA LYS A 16 1.12 5.41 -2.07
C LYS A 16 1.99 5.83 -0.88
N ALA A 17 3.31 5.82 -1.09
CA ALA A 17 4.29 6.31 -0.14
C ALA A 17 4.55 7.80 -0.35
N ASN A 18 4.50 8.58 0.73
CA ASN A 18 4.85 10.00 0.71
C ASN A 18 5.90 10.32 1.78
N ASP A 19 6.74 11.32 1.49
CA ASP A 19 7.73 11.84 2.42
C ASP A 19 7.11 12.76 3.48
N LEU A 20 7.94 13.27 4.39
CA LEU A 20 7.53 14.21 5.44
C LEU A 20 6.89 15.51 4.91
N SER A 21 7.27 15.92 3.70
CA SER A 21 6.72 17.10 3.00
C SER A 21 5.46 16.80 2.20
N GLY A 22 5.02 15.53 2.15
CA GLY A 22 3.87 15.07 1.37
C GLY A 22 4.17 14.81 -0.11
N GLN A 23 5.43 14.80 -0.52
CA GLN A 23 5.83 14.44 -1.89
C GLN A 23 5.89 12.93 -2.07
N PRO A 24 5.54 12.41 -3.26
CA PRO A 24 5.60 10.97 -3.52
C PRO A 24 7.03 10.44 -3.49
N ILE A 25 7.23 9.27 -2.88
CA ILE A 25 8.53 8.59 -2.82
C ILE A 25 8.65 7.63 -4.01
N ALA A 26 9.26 8.08 -5.10
CA ALA A 26 9.45 7.29 -6.31
C ALA A 26 10.70 6.41 -6.29
N ASN A 27 10.66 5.30 -7.05
CA ASN A 27 11.81 4.42 -7.32
C ASN A 27 12.47 3.83 -6.04
N LYS A 28 11.69 3.53 -5.01
CA LYS A 28 12.17 2.94 -3.75
C LYS A 28 11.68 1.53 -3.54
N LYS A 29 12.58 0.68 -3.03
CA LYS A 29 12.26 -0.70 -2.68
C LYS A 29 11.30 -0.74 -1.50
N TYR A 30 10.29 -1.60 -1.62
CA TYR A 30 9.34 -1.84 -0.55
C TYR A 30 9.08 -3.33 -0.37
N VAL A 31 8.56 -3.68 0.80
CA VAL A 31 8.10 -5.02 1.18
C VAL A 31 6.69 -4.91 1.74
N MET A 32 5.79 -5.78 1.29
CA MET A 32 4.48 -6.00 1.90
C MET A 32 4.47 -7.37 2.58
N LEU A 33 3.94 -7.42 3.81
CA LEU A 33 3.65 -8.64 4.55
C LEU A 33 2.14 -8.76 4.72
N LEU A 34 1.57 -9.83 4.15
CA LEU A 34 0.15 -10.18 4.25
C LEU A 34 -0.11 -10.99 5.53
N GLU A 35 -1.38 -11.15 5.91
CA GLU A 35 -1.76 -11.89 7.14
C GLU A 35 -1.38 -13.38 7.11
N ASP A 36 -1.35 -13.98 5.92
CA ASP A 36 -0.94 -15.36 5.69
C ASP A 36 0.58 -15.57 5.78
N GLY A 37 1.36 -14.49 5.99
CA GLY A 37 2.82 -14.50 5.99
C GLY A 37 3.45 -14.36 4.61
N SER A 38 2.65 -14.22 3.55
CA SER A 38 3.15 -13.97 2.19
C SER A 38 3.88 -12.63 2.13
N VAL A 39 5.00 -12.62 1.40
CA VAL A 39 5.87 -11.45 1.25
C VAL A 39 5.90 -11.01 -0.21
N ILE A 40 5.49 -9.77 -0.46
CA ILE A 40 5.55 -9.15 -1.80
C ILE A 40 6.64 -8.09 -1.79
N LYS A 41 7.53 -8.12 -2.77
CA LYS A 41 8.62 -7.14 -2.93
C LYS A 41 8.39 -6.36 -4.21
N GLY A 42 8.72 -5.08 -4.19
CA GLY A 42 8.61 -4.23 -5.37
C GLY A 42 9.39 -2.93 -5.26
N VAL A 43 9.19 -2.08 -6.26
CA VAL A 43 9.73 -0.73 -6.32
C VAL A 43 8.57 0.22 -6.58
N THR A 44 8.52 1.35 -5.86
CA THR A 44 7.47 2.36 -6.09
C THR A 44 7.62 3.01 -7.46
N ASP A 45 6.49 3.34 -8.10
CA ASP A 45 6.48 4.03 -9.38
C ASP A 45 6.81 5.53 -9.23
N ASN A 46 6.75 6.29 -10.33
CA ASN A 46 7.03 7.73 -10.35
C ASN A 46 6.06 8.56 -9.49
N GLN A 47 4.93 7.99 -9.09
CA GLN A 47 3.92 8.61 -8.23
C GLN A 47 3.99 8.08 -6.79
N GLY A 48 5.00 7.29 -6.45
CA GLY A 48 5.17 6.67 -5.15
C GLY A 48 4.21 5.51 -4.88
N LYS A 49 3.52 5.00 -5.91
CA LYS A 49 2.59 3.88 -5.78
C LYS A 49 3.34 2.55 -5.80
N THR A 50 2.87 1.64 -4.97
CA THR A 50 3.24 0.22 -5.00
C THR A 50 2.50 -0.50 -6.12
N GLN A 51 2.88 -1.75 -6.43
CA GLN A 51 2.09 -2.59 -7.32
C GLN A 51 0.71 -2.88 -6.72
N ARG A 52 -0.31 -3.00 -7.58
CA ARG A 52 -1.64 -3.43 -7.17
C ARG A 52 -1.60 -4.91 -6.75
N ILE A 53 -2.11 -5.20 -5.56
CA ILE A 53 -2.26 -6.57 -5.08
C ILE A 53 -3.74 -6.93 -4.95
N GLN A 54 -4.04 -8.22 -5.10
CA GLN A 54 -5.36 -8.78 -4.88
C GLN A 54 -5.33 -9.62 -3.60
N THR A 55 -6.34 -9.45 -2.76
CA THR A 55 -6.53 -10.21 -1.53
C THR A 55 -7.90 -10.87 -1.56
N GLU A 56 -8.04 -12.06 -0.98
CA GLU A 56 -9.30 -12.81 -0.98
C GLU A 56 -10.43 -12.10 -0.23
N GLY A 57 -10.09 -11.16 0.65
CA GLY A 57 -11.02 -10.30 1.37
C GLY A 57 -10.28 -9.25 2.16
N PRO A 58 -10.99 -8.45 2.97
CA PRO A 58 -10.38 -7.48 3.87
C PRO A 58 -9.38 -8.17 4.80
N GLN A 59 -8.11 -7.77 4.73
CA GLN A 59 -7.05 -8.26 5.61
C GLN A 59 -6.06 -7.14 5.93
N LYS A 60 -5.31 -7.28 7.01
CA LYS A 60 -4.20 -6.39 7.34
C LYS A 60 -3.03 -6.62 6.39
N VAL A 61 -2.50 -5.53 5.85
CA VAL A 61 -1.25 -5.55 5.07
C VAL A 61 -0.26 -4.60 5.73
N SER A 62 0.92 -5.10 6.07
CA SER A 62 2.01 -4.28 6.60
C SER A 62 2.94 -3.90 5.45
N VAL A 63 3.20 -2.62 5.26
CA VAL A 63 4.07 -2.12 4.18
C VAL A 63 5.29 -1.44 4.79
N TYR A 64 6.47 -1.83 4.32
CA TYR A 64 7.77 -1.28 4.70
C TYR A 64 8.45 -0.73 3.45
N ILE A 65 9.12 0.42 3.58
CA ILE A 65 9.90 1.03 2.50
C ILE A 65 11.29 1.38 3.03
N ASP A 66 12.28 1.18 2.18
CA ASP A 66 13.67 1.53 2.47
C ASP A 66 13.92 3.01 2.15
N ASP A 67 13.32 3.90 2.95
CA ASP A 67 13.55 5.33 2.88
C ASP A 67 13.44 5.99 4.27
N PRO A 68 14.46 6.74 4.73
CA PRO A 68 14.46 7.36 6.05
C PRO A 68 13.46 8.52 6.19
N ASN A 69 12.95 9.08 5.09
CA ASN A 69 12.05 10.23 5.09
C ASN A 69 10.59 9.85 4.89
N VAL A 70 10.24 8.56 4.96
CA VAL A 70 8.85 8.13 4.83
C VAL A 70 8.00 8.69 5.96
N LYS A 71 6.93 9.39 5.59
CA LYS A 71 5.89 9.82 6.55
C LYS A 71 4.89 8.70 6.83
N GLY A 72 4.57 7.92 5.80
CA GLY A 72 3.66 6.79 5.87
C GLY A 72 3.06 6.43 4.51
N PHE A 73 2.07 5.56 4.54
CA PHE A 73 1.35 5.09 3.36
C PHE A 73 -0.11 5.50 3.40
N THR A 74 -0.65 5.87 2.25
CA THR A 74 -2.09 6.05 2.04
C THR A 74 -2.60 4.96 1.10
N LEU A 75 -3.77 4.40 1.41
CA LEU A 75 -4.46 3.50 0.48
C LEU A 75 -4.99 4.32 -0.69
N ASP A 76 -4.55 3.98 -1.90
CA ASP A 76 -4.98 4.59 -3.14
C ASP A 76 -6.13 3.74 -3.71
N ILE A 77 -7.35 4.16 -3.42
CA ILE A 77 -8.57 3.54 -3.94
C ILE A 77 -8.82 4.18 -5.30
N GLU A 78 -8.32 3.54 -6.37
CA GLU A 78 -8.78 3.89 -7.72
C GLU A 78 -10.28 3.55 -7.80
N GLY A 79 -11.10 4.60 -7.99
CA GLY A 79 -12.55 4.51 -8.11
C GLY A 79 -13.02 3.93 -9.43
#